data_AF-A0A6J8DHQ5-F1
#
_entry.id   AF-A0A6J8DHQ5-F1
#
_cell.length_a   1.000
_cell.length_b   1.000
_cell.length_c   1.000
_cell.angle_alpha   90.00
_cell.angle_beta   90.00
_cell.angle_gamma   90.00
#
_symmetry.space_group_name_H-M   'P 1'
#
loop_
_entity.id
_entity.type
_entity.pdbx_description
1 polymer ?
#
loop_
_entity_poly.entity_id
_entity_poly.type
_entity_poly.pdbx_seq_one_letter_code
_entity_poly.pdbx_strand_id
1 'polypeptide(L)'
;MSDNFSNYCKGFENHIAKFSSTEVSLSLHQDFLHRGKVALTVELNNPFISELLKANQKFYFSYVDILNTQIHIFQLKRTDRLEERLKNICCCVSQKYRTTHRSGNKRVNLDTDLDKFAIGDQPYHELAVRTNDLPIFYLLKNFRDKLSEKIHLEHTPGNVPGAFVCFRDKLIIPIRNFIQSIPEENKPSKFRVKISGDGTKVSRISYCVVMSFVLVDEDKSLSQLHQTALAIIKCSENYENLQKALHPLFYEINELYKVSNITVDENTYKVEVLFGGDMKFIQLCLGLSSAIAEYACPWCKVPKGDRGDLSKEWNYYHQTEHLRTIAEIKEGNRVTGYTALQELNPNRKWNFIEVNVSIKELQELRSNHIQHLLYPLETVLDDSIGCAVWFASRGCGILGNTEQAGKAYRSTAKVILCGMGADEQLAGYSRHRGKFMEHGWEGLLEEIEMEVNRISARNLGRDDRIITDHGKESRFPFIDENVVNYLQKLPIQYKADLSLPRGVGEKLLLRLCAMKLGLVKTATFPKRAIQFGSRIAKTENNKEKGSDKCQRLNTK
;
A
#
# COMPACT_ATOMS: atom_id res chain seq x y z
N MET A 1 13.48 51.31 37.66
CA MET A 1 13.84 52.36 36.69
C MET A 1 14.62 51.68 35.57
N SER A 2 14.01 51.18 34.49
CA SER A 2 13.18 51.80 33.43
C SER A 2 13.90 52.04 32.10
N ASP A 3 15.21 51.76 31.96
CA ASP A 3 15.92 52.07 30.69
C ASP A 3 16.56 50.89 29.92
N ASN A 4 16.56 49.65 30.44
CA ASN A 4 17.19 48.52 29.73
C ASN A 4 16.25 47.66 28.86
N PHE A 5 14.93 47.90 28.87
CA PHE A 5 13.96 47.12 28.10
C PHE A 5 13.67 47.69 26.69
N SER A 6 13.89 49.00 26.51
CA SER A 6 13.58 49.70 25.24
C SER A 6 14.66 49.50 24.16
N ASN A 7 15.93 49.32 24.56
CA ASN A 7 17.04 49.11 23.61
C ASN A 7 17.08 47.69 23.01
N TYR A 8 16.50 46.70 23.69
CA TYR A 8 16.50 45.32 23.22
C TYR A 8 15.48 45.07 22.09
N CYS A 9 14.36 45.80 22.09
CA CYS A 9 13.29 45.63 21.09
C CYS A 9 13.69 46.16 19.70
N LYS A 10 14.53 47.21 19.62
CA LYS A 10 14.96 47.81 18.35
C LYS A 10 15.99 46.98 17.56
N GLY A 11 16.67 46.01 18.19
CA GLY A 11 17.65 45.15 17.50
C GLY A 11 17.03 43.95 16.77
N PHE A 12 15.81 43.55 17.12
CA PHE A 12 15.22 42.27 16.70
C PHE A 12 14.49 42.33 15.35
N GLU A 13 13.98 43.50 14.96
CA GLU A 13 13.19 43.69 13.75
C GLU A 13 14.04 43.65 12.46
N ASN A 14 15.34 43.93 12.53
CA ASN A 14 16.20 44.01 11.36
C ASN A 14 16.77 42.65 10.87
N HIS A 15 16.55 41.54 11.59
CA HIS A 15 17.27 40.29 11.33
C HIS A 15 16.43 39.16 10.70
N ILE A 16 15.13 39.37 10.47
CA ILE A 16 14.20 38.35 9.93
C ILE A 16 14.22 38.26 8.39
N ALA A 17 14.88 39.18 7.69
CA ALA A 17 14.69 39.33 6.24
C ALA A 17 15.49 38.37 5.32
N LYS A 18 16.18 37.33 5.80
CA LYS A 18 17.18 36.63 4.94
C LYS A 18 17.27 35.10 5.16
N PHE A 19 16.67 34.38 4.20
CA PHE A 19 17.10 33.08 3.61
C PHE A 19 16.51 31.73 4.05
N SER A 20 16.43 30.89 3.01
CA SER A 20 15.67 29.67 2.75
C SER A 20 16.53 28.39 2.69
N SER A 21 15.85 27.24 2.58
CA SER A 21 16.22 25.94 1.92
C SER A 21 17.13 24.87 2.60
N THR A 22 16.52 23.66 2.73
CA THR A 22 16.95 22.23 2.52
C THR A 22 17.91 21.41 3.45
N GLU A 23 17.36 20.24 3.88
CA GLU A 23 17.82 18.82 4.07
C GLU A 23 18.94 18.26 5.04
N VAL A 24 18.49 17.33 5.94
CA VAL A 24 19.02 15.99 6.45
C VAL A 24 20.08 15.85 7.62
N SER A 25 20.15 14.63 8.22
CA SER A 25 20.33 14.08 9.61
C SER A 25 21.71 13.57 10.13
N LEU A 26 21.89 13.31 11.46
CA LEU A 26 22.56 12.11 12.10
C LEU A 26 22.63 12.08 13.67
N SER A 27 22.76 10.87 14.26
CA SER A 27 22.55 10.39 15.67
C SER A 27 23.79 9.78 16.42
N LEU A 28 23.73 9.53 17.75
CA LEU A 28 24.55 8.52 18.48
C LEU A 28 23.99 8.04 19.87
N HIS A 29 24.17 6.74 20.20
CA HIS A 29 23.67 5.99 21.39
C HIS A 29 24.79 5.16 22.08
N GLN A 30 24.60 4.74 23.36
CA GLN A 30 24.99 3.40 23.87
C GLN A 30 24.23 2.99 25.15
N ASP A 31 23.93 1.69 25.29
CA ASP A 31 23.00 1.05 26.25
C ASP A 31 23.68 0.11 27.29
N PHE A 32 23.01 -0.02 28.45
CA PHE A 32 23.00 -1.06 29.51
C PHE A 32 24.32 -1.70 30.04
N LEU A 33 24.87 -1.14 31.13
CA LEU A 33 25.24 -1.80 32.41
C LEU A 33 25.95 -0.79 33.33
N HIS A 34 25.59 -0.82 34.63
CA HIS A 34 26.17 -0.12 35.78
C HIS A 34 27.03 1.17 35.60
N ARG A 35 26.57 2.24 36.30
CA ARG A 35 27.30 3.46 36.71
C ARG A 35 27.52 4.57 35.67
N GLY A 36 26.43 5.31 35.39
CA GLY A 36 26.44 6.78 35.32
C GLY A 36 26.66 7.49 33.98
N LYS A 37 25.55 7.74 33.22
CA LYS A 37 25.31 8.73 32.11
C LYS A 37 26.23 8.61 30.87
N VAL A 38 25.77 8.59 29.61
CA VAL A 38 25.05 9.60 28.79
C VAL A 38 24.44 8.90 27.55
N ALA A 39 23.29 9.37 27.03
CA ALA A 39 22.93 9.14 25.62
C ALA A 39 22.25 10.38 25.02
N LEU A 40 22.70 10.79 23.84
CA LEU A 40 22.32 12.02 23.14
C LEU A 40 21.88 11.64 21.72
N THR A 41 20.58 11.39 21.53
CA THR A 41 20.03 11.08 20.21
C THR A 41 19.33 12.32 19.65
N VAL A 42 19.98 12.99 18.70
CA VAL A 42 19.38 14.01 17.84
C VAL A 42 19.11 13.38 16.48
N GLU A 43 17.84 13.33 16.07
CA GLU A 43 17.46 13.38 14.67
C GLU A 43 16.18 14.21 14.55
N LEU A 44 16.23 15.31 13.81
CA LEU A 44 15.08 16.13 13.49
C LEU A 44 14.33 15.56 12.27
N ASN A 45 13.00 15.72 12.33
CA ASN A 45 11.98 15.59 11.27
C ASN A 45 11.26 14.24 11.12
N ASN A 46 10.38 13.89 12.07
CA ASN A 46 8.95 13.61 11.78
C ASN A 46 8.14 13.45 13.09
N PRO A 47 7.03 14.20 13.33
CA PRO A 47 6.12 14.00 14.47
C PRO A 47 5.60 12.57 14.64
N PHE A 48 5.64 11.75 13.59
CA PHE A 48 5.15 10.38 13.59
C PHE A 48 6.11 9.31 14.15
N ILE A 49 7.40 9.61 14.27
CA ILE A 49 8.33 8.69 14.94
C ILE A 49 8.05 8.65 16.46
N SER A 50 7.45 9.71 17.02
CA SER A 50 7.01 9.77 18.42
C SER A 50 5.83 8.82 18.72
N GLU A 51 4.85 8.72 17.81
CA GLU A 51 3.74 7.77 17.97
C GLU A 51 4.13 6.31 17.73
N LEU A 52 5.15 6.08 16.89
CA LEU A 52 5.68 4.73 16.67
C LEU A 52 6.29 4.11 17.93
N LEU A 53 6.78 4.94 18.85
CA LEU A 53 7.42 4.54 20.10
C LEU A 53 6.40 4.25 21.21
N LYS A 54 5.18 4.81 21.16
CA LYS A 54 4.06 4.40 22.03
C LYS A 54 3.52 3.00 21.71
N ALA A 55 3.78 2.49 20.50
CA ALA A 55 3.28 1.19 20.04
C ALA A 55 3.97 -0.03 20.69
N ASN A 56 4.98 0.16 21.55
CA ASN A 56 5.51 -0.88 22.42
C ASN A 56 4.97 -0.71 23.85
N GLN A 57 3.98 -1.55 24.16
CA GLN A 57 3.46 -1.88 25.47
C GLN A 57 2.51 -0.85 26.12
N LYS A 58 1.21 -1.14 25.95
CA LYS A 58 0.04 -0.71 26.75
C LYS A 58 -0.59 0.66 26.42
N PHE A 59 -1.56 0.59 25.49
CA PHE A 59 -2.90 1.20 25.51
C PHE A 59 -3.16 2.73 25.27
N TYR A 60 -4.34 2.95 24.65
CA TYR A 60 -5.29 4.10 24.56
C TYR A 60 -4.93 5.43 23.85
N PHE A 61 -5.78 5.79 22.87
CA PHE A 61 -5.88 7.10 22.20
C PHE A 61 -7.06 7.91 22.77
N SER A 62 -6.83 9.20 23.08
CA SER A 62 -7.71 10.38 22.87
C SER A 62 -6.88 11.64 23.19
N TYR A 63 -7.06 12.86 22.66
CA TYR A 63 -8.28 13.66 22.39
C TYR A 63 -8.06 14.65 21.21
N VAL A 64 -7.07 14.40 20.36
CA VAL A 64 -6.72 15.21 19.17
C VAL A 64 -6.68 14.34 17.92
N ASP A 65 -7.60 13.40 17.76
CA ASP A 65 -7.67 12.55 16.55
C ASP A 65 -7.85 13.35 15.24
N ILE A 66 -8.01 14.68 15.31
CA ILE A 66 -8.55 15.50 14.23
C ILE A 66 -7.87 16.86 14.02
N LEU A 67 -7.13 17.45 14.96
CA LEU A 67 -7.06 18.93 14.89
C LEU A 67 -6.34 19.56 13.69
N ASN A 68 -5.66 18.91 12.74
CA ASN A 68 -5.29 19.59 11.47
C ASN A 68 -4.86 18.66 10.32
N THR A 69 -5.82 18.13 9.57
CA THR A 69 -5.59 17.54 8.24
C THR A 69 -5.15 18.57 7.17
N GLN A 70 -4.94 19.88 7.44
CA GLN A 70 -4.41 20.82 6.44
C GLN A 70 -3.64 22.05 7.01
N ILE A 71 -2.47 22.34 6.39
CA ILE A 71 -1.84 23.66 6.15
C ILE A 71 -1.14 24.40 7.33
N HIS A 72 0.19 24.24 7.45
CA HIS A 72 1.17 25.31 7.16
C HIS A 72 2.62 24.83 7.28
N ILE A 73 3.34 24.95 6.16
CA ILE A 73 4.80 24.80 5.99
C ILE A 73 5.52 25.79 6.90
N PHE A 74 6.38 25.36 7.84
CA PHE A 74 7.53 26.18 8.31
C PHE A 74 8.67 25.31 8.87
N GLN A 75 9.87 25.46 8.30
CA GLN A 75 11.14 24.87 8.73
C GLN A 75 11.83 25.78 9.76
N LEU A 76 12.50 25.23 10.79
CA LEU A 76 13.42 25.99 11.67
C LEU A 76 14.67 25.18 12.06
N LYS A 77 15.85 25.83 12.04
CA LYS A 77 17.20 25.33 12.39
C LYS A 77 17.52 25.46 13.89
N ARG A 78 18.51 24.68 14.38
CA ARG A 78 19.09 24.75 15.73
C ARG A 78 20.08 25.91 15.85
N THR A 79 19.86 26.84 16.79
CA THR A 79 20.85 27.76 17.37
C THR A 79 20.59 27.85 18.88
N ASP A 80 21.48 28.46 19.67
CA ASP A 80 21.39 28.61 21.14
C ASP A 80 20.04 29.15 21.67
N ARG A 81 19.22 29.75 20.78
CA ARG A 81 17.81 30.09 20.98
C ARG A 81 16.86 28.92 21.28
N LEU A 82 17.20 27.66 20.96
CA LEU A 82 16.30 26.52 21.19
C LEU A 82 16.18 26.20 22.69
N GLU A 83 17.30 26.31 23.41
CA GLU A 83 17.37 26.06 24.85
C GLU A 83 16.70 27.21 25.63
N GLU A 84 16.86 28.44 25.14
CA GLU A 84 16.17 29.62 25.64
C GLU A 84 14.65 29.57 25.36
N ARG A 85 14.22 29.03 24.22
CA ARG A 85 12.79 28.80 23.91
C ARG A 85 12.16 27.70 24.74
N LEU A 86 12.86 26.60 25.01
CA LEU A 86 12.38 25.55 25.93
C LEU A 86 12.25 26.09 27.35
N LYS A 87 13.22 26.90 27.80
CA LYS A 87 13.12 27.67 29.05
C LYS A 87 11.94 28.64 29.03
N ASN A 88 11.69 29.35 27.92
CA ASN A 88 10.55 30.26 27.78
C ASN A 88 9.19 29.54 27.74
N ILE A 89 9.09 28.35 27.12
CA ILE A 89 7.86 27.53 27.14
C ILE A 89 7.59 27.05 28.56
N CYS A 90 8.61 26.53 29.26
CA CYS A 90 8.51 26.13 30.66
C CYS A 90 8.13 27.33 31.56
N CYS A 91 8.72 28.50 31.33
CA CYS A 91 8.37 29.73 32.05
C CYS A 91 6.94 30.18 31.73
N CYS A 92 6.48 30.17 30.47
CA CYS A 92 5.12 30.57 30.11
C CYS A 92 4.05 29.62 30.67
N VAL A 93 4.29 28.30 30.65
CA VAL A 93 3.39 27.29 31.24
C VAL A 93 3.34 27.44 32.76
N SER A 94 4.49 27.57 33.42
CA SER A 94 4.59 27.80 34.87
C SER A 94 3.97 29.15 35.30
N GLN A 95 4.20 30.22 34.54
CA GLN A 95 3.70 31.56 34.86
C GLN A 95 2.18 31.67 34.67
N LYS A 96 1.62 31.07 33.61
CA LYS A 96 0.16 30.98 33.44
C LYS A 96 -0.50 30.15 34.54
N TYR A 97 0.08 28.99 34.89
CA TYR A 97 -0.40 28.13 35.98
C TYR A 97 -0.46 28.90 37.32
N ARG A 98 0.61 29.66 37.64
CA ARG A 98 0.68 30.50 38.85
C ARG A 98 -0.34 31.65 38.86
N THR A 99 -0.59 32.30 37.72
CA THR A 99 -1.61 33.37 37.65
C THR A 99 -3.04 32.85 37.85
N THR A 100 -3.37 31.67 37.35
CA THR A 100 -4.69 31.04 37.51
C THR A 100 -4.92 30.41 38.89
N HIS A 101 -3.87 29.92 39.55
CA HIS A 101 -3.99 29.37 40.91
C HIS A 101 -4.23 30.45 41.97
N ARG A 102 -3.82 31.69 41.72
CA ARG A 102 -4.05 32.84 42.63
C ARG A 102 -5.43 33.47 42.48
N SER A 103 -6.13 33.29 41.34
CA SER A 103 -7.40 33.96 41.06
C SER A 103 -8.66 33.16 41.43
N GLY A 104 -8.54 32.00 42.08
CA GLY A 104 -9.63 31.27 42.72
C GLY A 104 -10.77 30.75 41.83
N ASN A 105 -10.81 31.10 40.54
CA ASN A 105 -11.90 30.77 39.64
C ASN A 105 -11.41 30.46 38.21
N LYS A 106 -12.00 29.41 37.64
CA LYS A 106 -11.81 28.78 36.31
C LYS A 106 -10.69 27.73 36.22
N ARG A 107 -11.11 26.46 36.18
CA ARG A 107 -10.40 25.33 35.54
C ARG A 107 -10.05 25.75 34.10
N VAL A 108 -8.80 26.15 33.87
CA VAL A 108 -8.27 26.31 32.51
C VAL A 108 -7.70 24.96 32.07
N ASN A 109 -8.10 24.50 30.89
CA ASN A 109 -7.66 23.24 30.27
C ASN A 109 -6.14 23.26 30.02
N LEU A 110 -5.37 22.74 30.97
CA LEU A 110 -3.93 22.57 30.80
C LEU A 110 -3.59 21.65 29.60
N ASP A 111 -4.50 20.72 29.28
CA ASP A 111 -4.40 19.81 28.12
C ASP A 111 -4.44 20.54 26.78
N THR A 112 -5.24 21.60 26.60
CA THR A 112 -5.24 22.35 25.32
C THR A 112 -3.91 23.02 25.02
N ASP A 113 -3.15 23.38 26.05
CA ASP A 113 -1.82 23.96 25.88
C ASP A 113 -0.73 22.88 25.74
N LEU A 114 -0.85 21.71 26.40
CA LEU A 114 0.10 20.59 26.27
C LEU A 114 -0.05 19.81 24.97
N ASP A 115 -1.28 19.60 24.50
CA ASP A 115 -1.60 18.96 23.22
C ASP A 115 -1.13 19.82 22.03
N LYS A 116 -1.11 21.14 22.20
CA LYS A 116 -0.52 22.08 21.24
C LYS A 116 0.97 21.82 20.98
N PHE A 117 1.67 21.16 21.91
CA PHE A 117 3.09 20.84 21.82
C PHE A 117 3.41 19.34 21.68
N ALA A 118 2.39 18.46 21.61
CA ALA A 118 2.52 17.02 21.37
C ALA A 118 3.53 16.28 22.30
N ILE A 119 3.52 16.60 23.60
CA ILE A 119 4.47 16.04 24.57
C ILE A 119 4.02 14.61 24.99
N GLY A 120 4.88 13.62 24.76
CA GLY A 120 4.65 12.24 25.19
C GLY A 120 4.75 12.04 26.71
N ASP A 121 4.22 10.92 27.20
CA ASP A 121 4.08 10.63 28.65
C ASP A 121 5.42 10.60 29.39
N GLN A 122 6.44 10.01 28.79
CA GLN A 122 7.77 9.87 29.40
C GLN A 122 8.53 11.22 29.45
N PRO A 123 8.57 12.04 28.36
CA PRO A 123 9.03 13.42 28.44
C PRO A 123 8.27 14.28 29.46
N TYR A 124 6.94 14.15 29.53
CA TYR A 124 6.13 14.89 30.50
C TYR A 124 6.46 14.47 31.94
N HIS A 125 6.60 13.17 32.20
CA HIS A 125 6.98 12.65 33.51
C HIS A 125 8.35 13.20 33.93
N GLU A 126 9.34 13.14 33.04
CA GLU A 126 10.68 13.68 33.26
C GLU A 126 10.69 15.20 33.50
N LEU A 127 9.79 15.95 32.86
CA LEU A 127 9.60 17.38 33.09
C LEU A 127 8.92 17.64 34.44
N ALA A 128 7.83 16.93 34.73
CA ALA A 128 7.05 17.09 35.96
C ALA A 128 7.85 16.68 37.21
N VAL A 129 8.80 15.74 37.09
CA VAL A 129 9.72 15.38 38.17
C VAL A 129 10.76 16.47 38.43
N ARG A 130 11.14 17.26 37.40
CA ARG A 130 12.15 18.32 37.51
C ARG A 130 11.57 19.71 37.80
N THR A 131 10.26 19.87 37.70
CA THR A 131 9.58 21.15 37.94
C THR A 131 8.39 20.98 38.87
N ASN A 132 8.37 21.69 40.00
CA ASN A 132 7.26 21.66 40.96
C ASN A 132 5.97 22.35 40.45
N ASP A 133 5.99 22.91 39.24
CA ASP A 133 4.89 23.70 38.67
C ASP A 133 4.00 22.91 37.69
N LEU A 134 4.28 21.62 37.43
CA LEU A 134 3.50 20.77 36.52
C LEU A 134 2.63 19.76 37.29
N PRO A 135 1.42 19.44 36.80
CA PRO A 135 0.58 18.40 37.41
C PRO A 135 1.28 17.05 37.51
N ILE A 136 1.04 16.36 38.63
CA ILE A 136 1.52 15.01 38.88
C ILE A 136 1.00 14.08 37.77
N PHE A 137 1.90 13.35 37.12
CA PHE A 137 1.63 12.48 35.97
C PHE A 137 0.42 11.55 36.16
N TYR A 138 0.25 11.00 37.37
CA TYR A 138 -0.87 10.11 37.70
C TYR A 138 -2.25 10.78 37.53
N LEU A 139 -2.38 12.06 37.88
CA LEU A 139 -3.62 12.81 37.74
C LEU A 139 -3.95 13.08 36.28
N LEU A 140 -2.93 13.40 35.47
CA LEU A 140 -3.06 13.60 34.03
C LEU A 140 -3.51 12.30 33.34
N LYS A 141 -2.88 11.17 33.70
CA LYS A 141 -3.23 9.85 33.18
C LYS A 141 -4.68 9.47 33.47
N ASN A 142 -5.11 9.58 34.73
CA ASN A 142 -6.50 9.31 35.12
C ASN A 142 -7.52 10.20 34.39
N PHE A 143 -7.15 11.45 34.06
CA PHE A 143 -8.02 12.35 33.31
C PHE A 143 -8.13 11.96 31.82
N ARG A 144 -7.01 11.58 31.19
CA ARG A 144 -6.96 11.04 29.83
C ARG A 144 -7.73 9.72 29.70
N ASP A 145 -7.65 8.86 30.70
CA ASP A 145 -8.42 7.60 30.73
C ASP A 145 -9.93 7.89 30.75
N LYS A 146 -10.39 8.86 31.57
CA LYS A 146 -11.80 9.30 31.61
C LYS A 146 -12.30 9.98 30.32
N LEU A 147 -11.41 10.62 29.55
CA LEU A 147 -11.76 11.16 28.23
C LEU A 147 -11.85 10.05 27.19
N SER A 148 -10.95 9.08 27.25
CA SER A 148 -10.94 7.91 26.38
C SER A 148 -12.20 7.05 26.58
N GLU A 149 -12.71 6.93 27.81
CA GLU A 149 -14.00 6.29 28.11
C GLU A 149 -15.20 6.93 27.40
N LYS A 150 -15.11 8.20 27.00
CA LYS A 150 -16.18 8.92 26.28
C LYS A 150 -16.10 8.77 24.76
N ILE A 151 -15.00 8.23 24.23
CA ILE A 151 -14.79 8.03 22.80
C ILE A 151 -14.76 6.52 22.54
N HIS A 152 -15.84 5.99 21.96
CA HIS A 152 -15.92 4.58 21.58
C HIS A 152 -14.97 4.30 20.39
N LEU A 153 -13.73 3.94 20.71
CA LEU A 153 -12.69 3.51 19.79
C LEU A 153 -12.59 1.98 19.82
N GLU A 154 -12.59 1.36 18.65
CA GLU A 154 -12.41 -0.07 18.48
C GLU A 154 -11.06 -0.38 17.83
N HIS A 155 -10.45 -1.49 18.26
CA HIS A 155 -9.20 -1.95 17.67
C HIS A 155 -9.45 -2.68 16.36
N THR A 156 -8.60 -2.44 15.36
CA THR A 156 -8.69 -3.19 14.11
C THR A 156 -8.47 -4.69 14.34
N PRO A 157 -9.26 -5.56 13.68
CA PRO A 157 -9.10 -7.00 13.84
C PRO A 157 -7.79 -7.51 13.25
N GLY A 158 -7.27 -8.59 13.84
CA GLY A 158 -6.05 -9.28 13.39
C GLY A 158 -4.74 -8.63 13.85
N ASN A 159 -3.66 -8.90 13.11
CA ASN A 159 -2.29 -8.50 13.48
C ASN A 159 -1.85 -7.14 12.92
N VAL A 160 -2.76 -6.38 12.32
CA VAL A 160 -2.46 -5.04 11.80
C VAL A 160 -2.85 -4.01 12.85
N PRO A 161 -1.90 -3.26 13.43
CA PRO A 161 -2.23 -2.28 14.46
C PRO A 161 -3.02 -1.12 13.88
N GLY A 162 -4.11 -0.76 14.54
CA GLY A 162 -4.96 0.35 14.15
C GLY A 162 -6.15 0.53 15.09
N ALA A 163 -6.88 1.61 14.87
CA ALA A 163 -8.13 1.89 15.54
C ALA A 163 -9.14 2.45 14.54
N PHE A 164 -10.42 2.21 14.82
CA PHE A 164 -11.54 2.79 14.08
C PHE A 164 -12.65 3.19 15.05
N VAL A 165 -13.58 3.99 14.55
CA VAL A 165 -14.79 4.42 15.26
C VAL A 165 -16.02 3.95 14.49
N CYS A 166 -17.14 3.78 15.21
CA CYS A 166 -18.44 3.52 14.61
C CYS A 166 -18.81 4.64 13.63
N PHE A 167 -18.95 4.30 12.35
CA PHE A 167 -19.21 5.26 11.28
C PHE A 167 -20.57 5.93 11.45
N ARG A 168 -21.62 5.16 11.80
CA ARG A 168 -22.97 5.68 12.03
C ARG A 168 -22.99 6.70 13.16
N ASP A 169 -22.37 6.38 14.30
CA ASP A 169 -22.34 7.29 15.45
C ASP A 169 -21.60 8.59 15.13
N LYS A 170 -20.49 8.48 14.39
CA LYS A 170 -19.74 9.66 13.94
C LYS A 170 -20.48 10.47 12.88
N LEU A 171 -21.31 9.83 12.05
CA LEU A 171 -22.08 10.50 11.00
C LEU A 171 -23.30 11.28 11.57
N ILE A 172 -23.91 10.79 12.65
CA ILE A 172 -25.05 11.46 13.32
C ILE A 172 -24.67 12.88 13.78
N ILE A 173 -23.48 13.07 14.34
CA ILE A 173 -23.04 14.35 14.91
C ILE A 173 -23.00 15.50 13.88
N PRO A 174 -22.26 15.38 12.76
CA PRO A 174 -22.22 16.45 11.76
C PRO A 174 -23.57 16.65 11.07
N ILE A 175 -24.38 15.60 10.89
CA ILE A 175 -25.74 15.74 10.36
C ILE A 175 -26.61 16.54 11.33
N ARG A 176 -26.61 16.22 12.62
CA ARG A 176 -27.34 16.97 13.66
C ARG A 176 -26.92 18.43 13.69
N ASN A 177 -25.61 18.70 13.73
CA ASN A 177 -25.08 20.05 13.75
C ASN A 177 -25.50 20.84 12.50
N PHE A 178 -25.49 20.18 11.33
CA PHE A 178 -25.95 20.79 10.09
C PHE A 178 -27.45 21.13 10.16
N ILE A 179 -28.29 20.18 10.53
CA ILE A 179 -29.74 20.36 10.68
C ILE A 179 -30.08 21.49 11.65
N GLN A 180 -29.34 21.62 12.76
CA GLN A 180 -29.55 22.70 13.75
C GLN A 180 -29.07 24.07 13.26
N SER A 181 -28.20 24.11 12.25
CA SER A 181 -27.61 25.36 11.73
C SER A 181 -28.43 26.03 10.61
N ILE A 182 -29.48 25.36 10.10
CA ILE A 182 -30.31 25.84 9.00
C ILE A 182 -31.81 25.77 9.33
N PRO A 183 -32.63 26.70 8.82
CA PRO A 183 -34.09 26.66 8.95
C PRO A 183 -34.71 25.38 8.36
N GLU A 184 -35.83 24.93 8.93
CA GLU A 184 -36.57 23.72 8.50
C GLU A 184 -36.83 23.67 6.98
N GLU A 185 -37.22 24.80 6.40
CA GLU A 185 -37.52 24.97 4.97
C GLU A 185 -36.31 24.71 4.05
N ASN A 186 -35.09 24.79 4.58
CA ASN A 186 -33.84 24.61 3.84
C ASN A 186 -33.12 23.30 4.20
N LYS A 187 -33.77 22.41 4.96
CA LYS A 187 -33.16 21.11 5.30
C LYS A 187 -33.13 20.20 4.08
N PRO A 188 -31.98 19.57 3.79
CA PRO A 188 -31.86 18.73 2.61
C PRO A 188 -32.62 17.41 2.80
N SER A 189 -33.30 16.96 1.73
CA SER A 189 -33.99 15.67 1.71
C SER A 189 -33.01 14.47 1.63
N LYS A 190 -31.73 14.73 1.33
CA LYS A 190 -30.65 13.75 1.19
C LYS A 190 -29.33 14.32 1.69
N PHE A 191 -28.53 13.50 2.37
CA PHE A 191 -27.14 13.83 2.72
C PHE A 191 -26.19 13.02 1.84
N ARG A 192 -25.22 13.69 1.21
CA ARG A 192 -24.11 13.02 0.52
C ARG A 192 -22.93 12.91 1.45
N VAL A 193 -22.38 11.71 1.58
CA VAL A 193 -21.25 11.41 2.46
C VAL A 193 -20.12 10.87 1.62
N LYS A 194 -19.06 11.67 1.44
CA LYS A 194 -17.85 11.23 0.75
C LYS A 194 -16.89 10.61 1.74
N ILE A 195 -16.64 9.32 1.57
CA ILE A 195 -15.63 8.56 2.30
C ILE A 195 -14.34 8.57 1.49
N SER A 196 -13.22 8.79 2.15
CA SER A 196 -11.91 8.83 1.51
C SER A 196 -10.84 8.22 2.38
N GLY A 197 -9.85 7.60 1.74
CA GLY A 197 -8.65 7.13 2.40
C GLY A 197 -7.40 7.67 1.74
N ASP A 198 -6.37 7.85 2.55
CA ASP A 198 -5.05 8.25 2.10
C ASP A 198 -3.96 7.53 2.90
N GLY A 199 -2.96 7.03 2.19
CA GLY A 199 -1.79 6.41 2.78
C GLY A 199 -0.63 7.38 2.82
N THR A 200 -0.25 7.82 4.02
CA THR A 200 0.94 8.65 4.19
C THR A 200 2.10 7.81 4.71
N LYS A 201 3.27 7.96 4.07
CA LYS A 201 4.53 7.51 4.64
C LYS A 201 4.93 8.52 5.69
N VAL A 202 4.74 8.16 6.94
CA VAL A 202 4.91 9.13 8.01
C VAL A 202 6.23 8.87 8.77
N SER A 203 6.98 7.79 8.51
CA SER A 203 8.43 7.74 8.79
C SER A 203 9.19 6.97 7.71
N ARG A 204 10.53 6.93 7.78
CA ARG A 204 11.37 6.13 6.86
C ARG A 204 10.91 4.67 6.74
N ILE A 205 10.34 4.11 7.82
CA ILE A 205 9.99 2.69 7.96
C ILE A 205 8.51 2.44 8.28
N SER A 206 7.66 3.47 8.33
CA SER A 206 6.28 3.29 8.78
C SER A 206 5.29 4.08 7.95
N TYR A 207 4.23 3.35 7.60
CA TYR A 207 3.14 3.78 6.75
C TYR A 207 1.88 3.73 7.61
N CYS A 208 1.07 4.78 7.51
CA CYS A 208 -0.27 4.76 8.03
C CYS A 208 -1.27 5.04 6.91
N VAL A 209 -2.41 4.40 7.01
CA VAL A 209 -3.58 4.69 6.17
C VAL A 209 -4.63 5.29 7.07
N VAL A 210 -5.11 6.47 6.69
CA VAL A 210 -6.18 7.19 7.38
C VAL A 210 -7.42 7.11 6.51
N MET A 211 -8.52 6.66 7.08
CA MET A 211 -9.85 6.78 6.49
C MET A 211 -10.63 7.90 7.17
N SER A 212 -11.42 8.61 6.38
CA SER A 212 -12.20 9.75 6.83
C SER A 212 -13.46 9.91 5.99
N PHE A 213 -14.40 10.72 6.46
CA PHE A 213 -15.53 11.16 5.66
C PHE A 213 -15.76 12.66 5.76
N VAL A 214 -16.48 13.18 4.77
CA VAL A 214 -16.92 14.57 4.66
C VAL A 214 -18.37 14.57 4.18
N LEU A 215 -19.22 15.42 4.77
CA LEU A 215 -20.54 15.73 4.19
C LEU A 215 -20.33 16.61 2.95
N VAL A 216 -21.06 16.35 1.86
CA VAL A 216 -20.92 17.08 0.61
C VAL A 216 -22.21 17.87 0.33
N ASP A 217 -22.05 19.16 0.06
CA ASP A 217 -23.11 20.05 -0.41
C ASP A 217 -23.01 20.18 -1.95
N GLU A 218 -24.14 20.28 -2.66
CA GLU A 218 -24.16 20.37 -4.12
C GLU A 218 -23.57 21.69 -4.65
N ASP A 219 -23.67 22.78 -3.87
CA ASP A 219 -23.36 24.14 -4.33
C ASP A 219 -22.15 24.81 -3.64
N LYS A 220 -21.49 24.14 -2.68
CA LYS A 220 -20.32 24.70 -1.97
C LYS A 220 -19.06 23.89 -2.24
N SER A 221 -18.01 24.57 -2.71
CA SER A 221 -16.66 24.03 -2.80
C SER A 221 -16.23 23.42 -1.46
N LEU A 222 -15.68 22.21 -1.51
CA LEU A 222 -15.31 21.27 -0.44
C LEU A 222 -14.38 21.80 0.68
N SER A 223 -14.17 23.11 0.83
CA SER A 223 -13.18 23.70 1.74
C SER A 223 -13.71 24.07 3.12
N GLN A 224 -15.00 23.90 3.44
CA GLN A 224 -15.59 24.34 4.71
C GLN A 224 -16.26 23.24 5.55
N LEU A 225 -16.36 22.01 5.06
CA LEU A 225 -16.96 20.90 5.83
C LEU A 225 -15.88 20.10 6.55
N HIS A 226 -16.06 19.94 7.87
CA HIS A 226 -15.12 19.27 8.76
C HIS A 226 -14.89 17.81 8.33
N GLN A 227 -13.67 17.50 7.91
CA GLN A 227 -13.25 16.12 7.65
C GLN A 227 -13.18 15.36 8.97
N THR A 228 -13.93 14.26 9.06
CA THR A 228 -14.01 13.44 10.27
C THR A 228 -13.26 12.14 10.04
N ALA A 229 -12.26 11.85 10.87
CA ALA A 229 -11.51 10.60 10.83
C ALA A 229 -12.38 9.41 11.26
N LEU A 230 -12.24 8.29 10.54
CA LEU A 230 -12.95 7.02 10.78
C LEU A 230 -12.03 5.90 11.23
N ALA A 231 -10.82 5.85 10.68
CA ALA A 231 -9.83 4.84 11.05
C ALA A 231 -8.42 5.32 10.79
N ILE A 232 -7.48 4.84 11.61
CA ILE A 232 -6.04 5.00 11.41
C ILE A 232 -5.40 3.63 11.56
N ILE A 233 -4.64 3.22 10.56
CA ILE A 233 -4.04 1.88 10.52
C ILE A 233 -2.58 1.97 10.16
N LYS A 234 -1.74 1.36 10.98
CA LYS A 234 -0.31 1.21 10.76
C LYS A 234 -0.03 0.06 9.80
N CYS A 235 -0.16 0.32 8.51
CA CYS A 235 0.20 -0.61 7.45
C CYS A 235 0.71 0.12 6.21
N SER A 236 1.51 -0.59 5.41
CA SER A 236 1.71 -0.18 4.03
C SER A 236 0.39 -0.28 3.28
N GLU A 237 0.18 0.63 2.32
CA GLU A 237 -0.94 0.64 1.38
C GLU A 237 -0.96 -0.65 0.54
N ASN A 238 -1.55 -1.69 1.13
CA ASN A 238 -1.65 -3.04 0.60
C ASN A 238 -3.09 -3.49 0.77
N TYR A 239 -3.67 -4.04 -0.30
CA TYR A 239 -5.08 -4.42 -0.34
C TYR A 239 -5.44 -5.44 0.75
N GLU A 240 -4.64 -6.47 0.95
CA GLU A 240 -4.92 -7.53 1.91
C GLU A 240 -4.92 -7.02 3.37
N ASN A 241 -3.97 -6.14 3.72
CA ASN A 241 -3.91 -5.52 5.04
C ASN A 241 -5.10 -4.60 5.28
N LEU A 242 -5.46 -3.78 4.29
CA LEU A 242 -6.61 -2.88 4.36
C LEU A 242 -7.92 -3.67 4.46
N GLN A 243 -8.09 -4.69 3.63
CA GLN A 243 -9.28 -5.53 3.64
C GLN A 243 -9.50 -6.19 5.00
N LYS A 244 -8.43 -6.70 5.63
CA LYS A 244 -8.51 -7.32 6.96
C LYS A 244 -8.75 -6.29 8.06
N ALA A 245 -7.91 -5.26 8.14
CA ALA A 245 -7.94 -4.28 9.22
C ALA A 245 -9.19 -3.38 9.20
N LEU A 246 -9.72 -3.07 8.01
CA LEU A 246 -10.92 -2.23 7.84
C LEU A 246 -12.19 -3.04 7.62
N HIS A 247 -12.14 -4.38 7.73
CA HIS A 247 -13.33 -5.22 7.51
C HIS A 247 -14.58 -4.72 8.28
N PRO A 248 -14.48 -4.38 9.59
CA PRO A 248 -15.65 -3.91 10.34
C PRO A 248 -16.19 -2.58 9.79
N LEU A 249 -15.30 -1.62 9.52
CA LEU A 249 -15.68 -0.31 8.98
C LEU A 249 -16.29 -0.44 7.58
N PHE A 250 -15.69 -1.24 6.70
CA PHE A 250 -16.23 -1.48 5.36
C PHE A 250 -17.57 -2.19 5.40
N TYR A 251 -17.76 -3.13 6.34
CA TYR A 251 -19.06 -3.75 6.54
C TYR A 251 -20.12 -2.70 6.89
N GLU A 252 -19.84 -1.82 7.85
CA GLU A 252 -20.76 -0.77 8.26
C GLU A 252 -21.10 0.23 7.15
N ILE A 253 -20.08 0.66 6.40
CA ILE A 253 -20.24 1.52 5.23
C ILE A 253 -21.14 0.86 4.17
N ASN A 254 -20.89 -0.42 3.88
CA ASN A 254 -21.67 -1.18 2.90
C ASN A 254 -23.12 -1.40 3.36
N GLU A 255 -23.34 -1.61 4.65
CA GLU A 255 -24.70 -1.71 5.20
C GLU A 255 -25.43 -0.37 5.11
N LEU A 256 -24.77 0.76 5.41
CA LEU A 256 -25.37 2.08 5.21
C LEU A 256 -25.66 2.35 3.74
N TYR A 257 -24.77 1.96 2.83
CA TYR A 257 -25.00 2.08 1.39
C TYR A 257 -26.25 1.31 0.94
N LYS A 258 -26.46 0.07 1.45
CA LYS A 258 -27.65 -0.73 1.14
C LYS A 258 -28.94 -0.15 1.71
N VAL A 259 -28.93 0.27 2.97
CA VAL A 259 -30.12 0.81 3.66
C VAL A 259 -30.45 2.23 3.15
N SER A 260 -29.42 2.99 2.75
CA SER A 260 -29.49 4.35 2.21
C SER A 260 -30.23 5.36 3.10
N ASN A 261 -30.36 5.08 4.41
CA ASN A 261 -31.07 5.92 5.36
C ASN A 261 -30.33 5.98 6.71
N ILE A 262 -30.44 7.11 7.40
CA ILE A 262 -29.94 7.32 8.77
C ILE A 262 -31.02 8.02 9.61
N THR A 263 -31.14 7.65 10.88
CA THR A 263 -32.07 8.31 11.82
C THR A 263 -31.29 9.23 12.74
N VAL A 264 -31.69 10.51 12.79
CA VAL A 264 -31.10 11.55 13.64
C VAL A 264 -32.24 12.28 14.33
N ASP A 265 -32.23 12.28 15.67
CA ASP A 265 -33.23 12.96 16.51
C ASP A 265 -34.67 12.68 16.03
N GLU A 266 -35.00 11.39 15.93
CA GLU A 266 -36.31 10.85 15.51
C GLU A 266 -36.71 11.06 14.04
N ASN A 267 -35.88 11.75 13.25
CA ASN A 267 -36.12 11.99 11.82
C ASN A 267 -35.22 11.09 10.95
N THR A 268 -35.79 10.52 9.89
CA THR A 268 -35.05 9.67 8.93
C THR A 268 -34.67 10.47 7.69
N TYR A 269 -33.38 10.44 7.35
CA TYR A 269 -32.83 11.11 6.18
C TYR A 269 -32.22 10.10 5.21
N LYS A 270 -32.36 10.35 3.91
CA LYS A 270 -31.65 9.57 2.88
C LYS A 270 -30.16 9.90 2.91
N VAL A 271 -29.32 8.87 2.76
CA VAL A 271 -27.87 8.99 2.70
C VAL A 271 -27.35 8.40 1.41
N GLU A 272 -26.60 9.19 0.66
CA GLU A 272 -25.86 8.77 -0.52
C GLU A 272 -24.37 8.68 -0.17
N VAL A 273 -23.82 7.47 -0.18
CA VAL A 273 -22.40 7.24 0.11
C VAL A 273 -21.59 7.35 -1.18
N LEU A 274 -20.63 8.26 -1.19
CA LEU A 274 -19.66 8.44 -2.26
C LEU A 274 -18.30 7.91 -1.80
N PHE A 275 -17.59 7.24 -2.70
CA PHE A 275 -16.22 6.77 -2.43
C PHE A 275 -15.22 7.61 -3.23
N GLY A 276 -14.17 8.07 -2.55
CA GLY A 276 -13.08 8.82 -3.16
C GLY A 276 -11.76 8.60 -2.41
N GLY A 277 -10.77 9.45 -2.70
CA GLY A 277 -9.44 9.37 -2.10
C GLY A 277 -8.36 9.60 -3.14
N ASP A 278 -7.11 9.39 -2.73
CA ASP A 278 -6.00 9.40 -3.68
C ASP A 278 -6.18 8.28 -4.73
N MET A 279 -5.71 8.54 -5.94
CA MET A 279 -5.83 7.64 -7.08
C MET A 279 -5.22 6.27 -6.79
N LYS A 280 -4.14 6.23 -6.01
CA LYS A 280 -3.49 4.99 -5.58
C LYS A 280 -4.36 4.22 -4.58
N PHE A 281 -4.94 4.91 -3.60
CA PHE A 281 -5.84 4.32 -2.60
C PHE A 281 -7.08 3.73 -3.26
N ILE A 282 -7.73 4.46 -4.17
CA ILE A 282 -8.90 3.97 -4.90
C ILE A 282 -8.56 2.70 -5.69
N GLN A 283 -7.44 2.69 -6.41
CA GLN A 283 -7.00 1.51 -7.14
C GLN A 283 -6.72 0.32 -6.23
N LEU A 284 -6.15 0.55 -5.06
CA LEU A 284 -5.95 -0.48 -4.05
C LEU A 284 -7.29 -1.06 -3.61
N CYS A 285 -8.27 -0.24 -3.22
CA CYS A 285 -9.61 -0.70 -2.84
C CYS A 285 -10.32 -1.48 -3.95
N LEU A 286 -10.07 -1.14 -5.22
CA LEU A 286 -10.60 -1.87 -6.38
C LEU A 286 -9.78 -3.12 -6.75
N GLY A 287 -8.69 -3.44 -6.04
CA GLY A 287 -7.84 -4.60 -6.34
C GLY A 287 -6.97 -4.45 -7.60
N LEU A 288 -6.82 -3.21 -8.09
CA LEU A 288 -6.05 -2.84 -9.29
C LEU A 288 -4.60 -2.49 -8.90
N SER A 289 -3.62 -2.97 -9.68
CA SER A 289 -2.19 -2.69 -9.40
C SER A 289 -1.73 -1.39 -10.08
N SER A 290 -1.73 -0.28 -9.36
CA SER A 290 -1.51 1.08 -9.91
C SER A 290 -0.09 1.41 -10.36
N ALA A 291 0.93 0.95 -9.63
CA ALA A 291 2.29 1.44 -9.80
C ALA A 291 2.94 1.07 -11.16
N ILE A 292 2.42 0.05 -11.84
CA ILE A 292 2.98 -0.51 -13.09
C ILE A 292 1.91 -0.80 -14.16
N ALA A 293 0.67 -0.36 -13.97
CA ALA A 293 -0.37 -0.59 -14.98
C ALA A 293 -0.19 0.38 -16.15
N GLU A 294 -0.25 -0.16 -17.37
CA GLU A 294 -0.37 0.62 -18.61
C GLU A 294 -1.53 1.61 -18.50
N TYR A 295 -2.65 1.16 -17.93
CA TYR A 295 -3.80 1.97 -17.56
C TYR A 295 -3.84 2.12 -16.03
N ALA A 296 -3.41 3.26 -15.48
CA ALA A 296 -3.49 3.52 -14.03
C ALA A 296 -4.70 4.36 -13.60
N CYS A 297 -5.65 4.65 -14.49
CA CYS A 297 -6.94 5.20 -14.09
C CYS A 297 -7.91 4.03 -13.87
N PRO A 298 -8.61 3.92 -12.73
CA PRO A 298 -9.56 2.83 -12.52
C PRO A 298 -10.83 2.95 -13.37
N TRP A 299 -11.15 4.14 -13.89
CA TRP A 299 -12.34 4.37 -14.72
C TRP A 299 -12.06 4.41 -16.21
N CYS A 300 -10.83 4.72 -16.65
CA CYS A 300 -10.49 4.79 -18.07
C CYS A 300 -9.25 3.96 -18.45
N LYS A 301 -9.20 3.55 -19.71
CA LYS A 301 -8.15 2.79 -20.39
C LYS A 301 -7.24 3.73 -21.19
N VAL A 302 -6.90 4.88 -20.62
CA VAL A 302 -5.92 5.80 -21.22
C VAL A 302 -4.52 5.36 -20.82
N PRO A 303 -3.64 5.02 -21.79
CA PRO A 303 -2.27 4.65 -21.50
C PRO A 303 -1.54 5.70 -20.67
N LYS A 304 -0.66 5.25 -19.78
CA LYS A 304 0.13 6.15 -18.93
C LYS A 304 1.00 7.12 -19.74
N GLY A 305 1.47 6.70 -20.92
CA GLY A 305 2.27 7.52 -21.84
C GLY A 305 1.48 8.66 -22.48
N ASP A 306 0.17 8.51 -22.60
CA ASP A 306 -0.71 9.50 -23.24
C ASP A 306 -1.28 10.51 -22.22
N ARG A 307 -0.85 10.43 -20.96
CA ARG A 307 -1.31 11.35 -19.93
C ARG A 307 -0.73 12.74 -20.16
N GLY A 308 -1.62 13.71 -20.27
CA GLY A 308 -1.24 15.09 -20.55
C GLY A 308 -0.99 15.37 -22.02
N ASP A 309 -1.39 14.47 -22.92
CA ASP A 309 -1.48 14.77 -24.35
C ASP A 309 -2.63 15.77 -24.58
N LEU A 310 -2.27 17.05 -24.67
CA LEU A 310 -3.19 18.15 -24.93
C LEU A 310 -3.57 18.27 -26.42
N SER A 311 -3.06 17.39 -27.30
CA SER A 311 -3.47 17.36 -28.71
C SER A 311 -4.87 16.76 -28.91
N LYS A 312 -5.41 16.09 -27.88
CA LYS A 312 -6.73 15.46 -27.92
C LYS A 312 -7.78 16.38 -27.31
N GLU A 313 -8.89 16.50 -28.01
CA GLU A 313 -10.13 17.12 -27.51
C GLU A 313 -10.60 16.46 -26.21
N TRP A 314 -11.20 17.23 -25.30
CA TRP A 314 -11.69 16.72 -24.00
C TRP A 314 -12.57 15.47 -24.12
N ASN A 315 -13.41 15.43 -25.16
CA ASN A 315 -14.34 14.34 -25.40
C ASN A 315 -13.65 13.04 -25.83
N TYR A 316 -12.44 13.10 -26.36
CA TYR A 316 -11.69 11.92 -26.83
C TYR A 316 -11.58 10.88 -25.70
N TYR A 317 -11.11 11.27 -24.51
CA TYR A 317 -10.92 10.36 -23.39
C TYR A 317 -12.21 9.89 -22.69
N HIS A 318 -13.36 10.47 -23.06
CA HIS A 318 -14.67 10.15 -22.51
C HIS A 318 -15.52 9.26 -23.44
N GLN A 319 -14.94 8.81 -24.57
CA GLN A 319 -15.59 7.85 -25.45
C GLN A 319 -15.67 6.47 -24.79
N THR A 320 -16.72 5.71 -25.10
CA THR A 320 -17.02 4.40 -24.50
C THR A 320 -15.86 3.39 -24.62
N GLU A 321 -15.08 3.48 -25.69
CA GLU A 321 -13.90 2.62 -25.91
C GLU A 321 -12.77 2.84 -24.90
N HIS A 322 -12.69 4.05 -24.34
CA HIS A 322 -11.71 4.42 -23.33
C HIS A 322 -12.22 4.25 -21.90
N LEU A 323 -13.48 3.89 -21.68
CA LEU A 323 -14.02 3.65 -20.35
C LEU A 323 -13.81 2.19 -19.92
N ARG A 324 -13.56 1.98 -18.63
CA ARG A 324 -13.58 0.64 -18.03
C ARG A 324 -14.99 0.27 -17.61
N THR A 325 -15.32 -0.97 -17.89
CA THR A 325 -16.51 -1.64 -17.38
C THR A 325 -16.28 -2.17 -15.97
N ILE A 326 -17.36 -2.38 -15.22
CA ILE A 326 -17.32 -3.00 -13.89
C ILE A 326 -16.74 -4.43 -13.97
N ALA A 327 -16.98 -5.15 -15.06
CA ALA A 327 -16.41 -6.47 -15.30
C ALA A 327 -14.87 -6.43 -15.36
N GLU A 328 -14.31 -5.51 -16.15
CA GLU A 328 -12.84 -5.34 -16.28
C GLU A 328 -12.17 -4.92 -14.96
N ILE A 329 -12.88 -4.19 -14.08
CA ILE A 329 -12.37 -3.82 -12.75
C ILE A 329 -12.30 -5.05 -11.83
N LYS A 330 -13.29 -5.95 -11.91
CA LYS A 330 -13.36 -7.19 -11.12
C LYS A 330 -12.37 -8.25 -11.61
N GLU A 331 -12.02 -8.22 -12.90
CA GLU A 331 -11.17 -9.22 -13.53
C GLU A 331 -9.68 -8.86 -13.36
N GLY A 332 -8.99 -9.59 -12.48
CA GLY A 332 -7.56 -9.45 -12.25
C GLY A 332 -6.73 -9.89 -13.45
N ASN A 333 -6.60 -9.03 -14.46
CA ASN A 333 -5.74 -9.02 -15.65
C ASN A 333 -4.96 -10.31 -16.03
N ARG A 334 -5.67 -11.43 -16.24
CA ARG A 334 -5.17 -12.67 -16.87
C ARG A 334 -5.66 -12.84 -18.32
N VAL A 335 -6.58 -11.96 -18.75
CA VAL A 335 -7.21 -11.93 -20.08
C VAL A 335 -6.18 -11.67 -21.18
N THR A 336 -5.08 -10.97 -20.90
CA THR A 336 -4.07 -10.60 -21.92
C THR A 336 -3.47 -11.81 -22.65
N GLY A 337 -3.21 -12.91 -21.94
CA GLY A 337 -2.71 -14.14 -22.57
C GLY A 337 -3.77 -14.81 -23.46
N TYR A 338 -5.03 -14.75 -23.05
CA TYR A 338 -6.16 -15.25 -23.84
C TYR A 338 -6.37 -14.41 -25.10
N THR A 339 -6.40 -13.08 -24.98
CA THR A 339 -6.50 -12.15 -26.13
C THR A 339 -5.39 -12.37 -27.14
N ALA A 340 -4.14 -12.58 -26.70
CA ALA A 340 -3.01 -12.85 -27.59
C ALA A 340 -3.21 -14.14 -28.41
N LEU A 341 -3.75 -15.20 -27.79
CA LEU A 341 -4.04 -16.45 -28.50
C LEU A 341 -5.19 -16.30 -29.50
N GLN A 342 -6.19 -15.48 -29.18
CA GLN A 342 -7.25 -15.12 -30.12
C GLN A 342 -6.73 -14.30 -31.30
N GLU A 343 -5.83 -13.34 -31.05
CA GLU A 343 -5.18 -12.55 -32.11
C GLU A 343 -4.36 -13.46 -33.05
N LEU A 344 -3.62 -14.43 -32.50
CA LEU A 344 -2.81 -15.35 -33.30
C LEU A 344 -3.65 -16.33 -34.13
N ASN A 345 -4.74 -16.84 -33.56
CA ASN A 345 -5.60 -17.79 -34.26
C ASN A 345 -7.08 -17.54 -33.90
N PRO A 346 -7.74 -16.61 -34.62
CA PRO A 346 -9.10 -16.17 -34.30
C PRO A 346 -10.16 -17.25 -34.57
N ASN A 347 -9.88 -18.16 -35.52
CA ASN A 347 -10.80 -19.23 -35.89
C ASN A 347 -10.75 -20.43 -34.92
N ARG A 348 -9.76 -20.47 -34.02
CA ARG A 348 -9.66 -21.55 -33.03
C ARG A 348 -10.54 -21.23 -31.83
N LYS A 349 -11.33 -22.22 -31.39
CA LYS A 349 -12.01 -22.17 -30.09
C LYS A 349 -10.99 -22.24 -28.97
N TRP A 350 -10.78 -21.11 -28.31
CA TRP A 350 -9.99 -21.00 -27.09
C TRP A 350 -10.93 -21.06 -25.87
N ASN A 351 -10.65 -21.95 -24.92
CA ASN A 351 -11.39 -22.01 -23.66
C ASN A 351 -10.50 -21.39 -22.56
N PHE A 352 -10.91 -20.25 -22.03
CA PHE A 352 -10.25 -19.60 -20.90
C PHE A 352 -10.79 -20.19 -19.60
N ILE A 353 -9.93 -20.85 -18.85
CA ILE A 353 -10.27 -21.52 -17.58
C ILE A 353 -9.63 -20.74 -16.44
N GLU A 354 -10.47 -20.12 -15.62
CA GLU A 354 -10.06 -19.44 -14.41
C GLU A 354 -9.81 -20.44 -13.28
N VAL A 355 -8.53 -20.63 -12.97
CA VAL A 355 -8.09 -21.44 -11.83
C VAL A 355 -8.00 -20.54 -10.60
N ASN A 356 -9.13 -20.31 -9.96
CA ASN A 356 -9.22 -19.59 -8.69
C ASN A 356 -8.98 -20.57 -7.54
N VAL A 357 -7.99 -20.28 -6.70
CA VAL A 357 -7.54 -21.14 -5.60
C VAL A 357 -7.65 -20.35 -4.30
N SER A 358 -8.34 -20.92 -3.31
CA SER A 358 -8.45 -20.26 -2.00
C SER A 358 -7.15 -20.42 -1.19
N ILE A 359 -6.87 -19.50 -0.25
CA ILE A 359 -5.70 -19.62 0.63
C ILE A 359 -5.74 -20.93 1.43
N LYS A 360 -6.93 -21.36 1.88
CA LYS A 360 -7.13 -22.61 2.59
C LYS A 360 -6.74 -23.82 1.74
N GLU A 361 -7.26 -23.89 0.52
CA GLU A 361 -6.96 -24.95 -0.44
C GLU A 361 -5.46 -24.99 -0.79
N LEU A 362 -4.84 -23.82 -1.02
CA LEU A 362 -3.40 -23.72 -1.26
C LEU A 362 -2.61 -24.27 -0.07
N GLN A 363 -2.93 -23.87 1.15
CA GLN A 363 -2.22 -24.31 2.35
C GLN A 363 -2.32 -25.82 2.55
N GLU A 364 -3.53 -26.37 2.41
CA GLU A 364 -3.82 -27.79 2.60
C GLU A 364 -3.11 -28.67 1.56
N LEU A 365 -3.25 -28.36 0.27
CA LEU A 365 -2.62 -29.14 -0.79
C LEU A 365 -1.11 -28.97 -0.81
N ARG A 366 -0.60 -27.78 -0.45
CA ARG A 366 0.83 -27.55 -0.29
C ARG A 366 1.43 -28.46 0.77
N SER A 367 0.86 -28.50 1.97
CA SER A 367 1.40 -29.28 3.08
C SER A 367 1.21 -30.78 2.87
N ASN A 368 0.12 -31.21 2.24
CA ASN A 368 -0.21 -32.64 2.19
C ASN A 368 0.32 -33.33 0.94
N HIS A 369 0.63 -32.58 -0.12
CA HIS A 369 0.92 -33.18 -1.43
C HIS A 369 2.04 -32.46 -2.18
N ILE A 370 1.87 -31.17 -2.50
CA ILE A 370 2.76 -30.45 -3.43
C ILE A 370 4.19 -30.39 -2.89
N GLN A 371 4.40 -30.26 -1.58
CA GLN A 371 5.75 -30.24 -1.00
C GLN A 371 6.58 -31.48 -1.34
N HIS A 372 5.95 -32.66 -1.50
CA HIS A 372 6.65 -33.90 -1.83
C HIS A 372 7.08 -33.93 -3.31
N LEU A 373 6.31 -33.28 -4.19
CA LEU A 373 6.65 -33.12 -5.61
C LEU A 373 7.80 -32.12 -5.83
N LEU A 374 7.91 -31.14 -4.93
CA LEU A 374 8.95 -30.11 -4.98
C LEU A 374 10.34 -30.64 -4.60
N TYR A 375 10.39 -31.62 -3.70
CA TYR A 375 11.64 -32.25 -3.28
C TYR A 375 12.52 -32.66 -4.50
N PRO A 376 13.85 -32.43 -4.46
CA PRO A 376 14.66 -31.93 -3.34
C PRO A 376 14.74 -30.40 -3.23
N LEU A 377 13.93 -29.65 -3.99
CA LEU A 377 13.98 -28.20 -3.96
C LEU A 377 13.26 -27.64 -2.73
N GLU A 378 13.89 -26.67 -2.08
CA GLU A 378 13.45 -26.18 -0.76
C GLU A 378 13.36 -24.65 -0.66
N THR A 379 13.44 -23.91 -1.77
CA THR A 379 13.39 -22.44 -1.70
C THR A 379 11.99 -21.86 -1.80
N VAL A 380 11.80 -20.63 -1.34
CA VAL A 380 10.51 -19.90 -1.45
C VAL A 380 10.07 -19.74 -2.92
N LEU A 381 11.04 -19.58 -3.83
CA LEU A 381 10.75 -19.55 -5.26
C LEU A 381 10.19 -20.89 -5.77
N ASP A 382 10.70 -22.01 -5.23
CA ASP A 382 10.25 -23.35 -5.61
C ASP A 382 8.83 -23.63 -5.13
N ASP A 383 8.51 -23.27 -3.88
CA ASP A 383 7.15 -23.32 -3.34
C ASP A 383 6.16 -22.53 -4.21
N SER A 384 6.46 -21.24 -4.42
CA SER A 384 5.54 -20.31 -5.08
C SER A 384 5.35 -20.60 -6.57
N ILE A 385 6.41 -20.91 -7.32
CA ILE A 385 6.29 -21.29 -8.74
C ILE A 385 5.62 -22.65 -8.84
N GLY A 386 6.08 -23.62 -8.05
CA GLY A 386 5.60 -24.98 -8.12
C GLY A 386 4.12 -25.12 -7.79
N CYS A 387 3.65 -24.48 -6.71
CA CYS A 387 2.22 -24.43 -6.39
C CYS A 387 1.41 -23.80 -7.53
N ALA A 388 1.86 -22.67 -8.09
CA ALA A 388 1.15 -22.02 -9.18
C ALA A 388 1.04 -22.90 -10.43
N VAL A 389 2.12 -23.60 -10.78
CA VAL A 389 2.15 -24.53 -11.92
C VAL A 389 1.26 -25.74 -11.65
N TRP A 390 1.30 -26.33 -10.45
CA TRP A 390 0.47 -27.48 -10.07
C TRP A 390 -1.01 -27.17 -10.22
N PHE A 391 -1.46 -26.06 -9.63
CA PHE A 391 -2.86 -25.66 -9.74
C PHE A 391 -3.26 -25.37 -11.19
N ALA A 392 -2.39 -24.73 -11.99
CA ALA A 392 -2.67 -24.49 -13.39
C ALA A 392 -2.77 -25.79 -14.20
N SER A 393 -1.85 -26.73 -13.97
CA SER A 393 -1.77 -27.99 -14.72
C SER A 393 -2.92 -28.94 -14.40
N ARG A 394 -3.56 -28.84 -13.23
CA ARG A 394 -4.80 -29.59 -12.92
C ARG A 394 -5.90 -29.41 -13.98
N GLY A 395 -5.91 -28.26 -14.67
CA GLY A 395 -6.85 -27.93 -15.75
C GLY A 395 -8.31 -27.91 -15.31
N CYS A 396 -8.57 -27.56 -14.05
CA CYS A 396 -9.89 -27.45 -13.46
C CYS A 396 -10.13 -26.04 -12.94
N GLY A 397 -11.28 -25.48 -13.28
CA GLY A 397 -11.64 -24.12 -12.89
C GLY A 397 -13.00 -23.72 -13.45
N ILE A 398 -13.20 -22.42 -13.60
CA ILE A 398 -14.44 -21.84 -14.14
C ILE A 398 -14.19 -21.34 -15.56
N LEU A 399 -15.10 -21.57 -16.50
CA LEU A 399 -15.00 -20.97 -17.84
C LEU A 399 -15.24 -19.46 -17.76
N GLY A 400 -14.39 -18.66 -18.40
CA GLY A 400 -14.52 -17.19 -18.38
C GLY A 400 -15.04 -16.58 -19.69
N ASN A 401 -14.98 -17.29 -20.83
CA ASN A 401 -15.08 -16.67 -22.16
C ASN A 401 -16.04 -17.36 -23.15
N THR A 402 -16.94 -18.23 -22.68
CA THR A 402 -17.89 -18.95 -23.53
C THR A 402 -19.33 -18.66 -23.12
N GLU A 403 -20.32 -19.09 -23.88
CA GLU A 403 -21.74 -19.08 -23.44
C GLU A 403 -21.94 -19.84 -22.10
N GLN A 404 -20.98 -20.68 -21.73
CA GLN A 404 -20.92 -21.42 -20.48
C GLN A 404 -20.07 -20.71 -19.41
N ALA A 405 -19.81 -19.40 -19.56
CA ALA A 405 -19.09 -18.62 -18.56
C ALA A 405 -19.73 -18.78 -17.17
N GLY A 406 -18.90 -18.92 -16.14
CA GLY A 406 -19.34 -19.21 -14.78
C GLY A 406 -19.55 -20.70 -14.46
N LYS A 407 -19.52 -21.60 -15.45
CA LYS A 407 -19.64 -23.05 -15.21
C LYS A 407 -18.29 -23.69 -14.86
N ALA A 408 -18.33 -24.66 -13.96
CA ALA A 408 -17.19 -25.52 -13.67
C ALA A 408 -16.77 -26.32 -14.91
N TYR A 409 -15.47 -26.38 -15.16
CA TYR A 409 -14.89 -27.05 -16.32
C TYR A 409 -13.61 -27.79 -15.94
N ARG A 410 -13.45 -28.96 -16.54
CA ARG A 410 -12.25 -29.80 -16.45
C ARG A 410 -11.75 -30.10 -17.86
N SER A 411 -10.54 -29.68 -18.14
CA SER A 411 -9.87 -29.96 -19.41
C SER A 411 -9.51 -31.44 -19.50
N THR A 412 -9.85 -32.07 -20.63
CA THR A 412 -9.45 -33.44 -20.97
C THR A 412 -8.06 -33.51 -21.61
N ALA A 413 -7.42 -32.37 -21.86
CA ALA A 413 -6.11 -32.30 -22.50
C ALA A 413 -5.06 -33.07 -21.69
N LYS A 414 -4.37 -33.97 -22.39
CA LYS A 414 -3.26 -34.77 -21.85
C LYS A 414 -1.91 -34.11 -22.01
N VAL A 415 -1.81 -33.08 -22.85
CA VAL A 415 -0.57 -32.36 -23.14
C VAL A 415 -0.71 -30.91 -22.70
N ILE A 416 0.32 -30.38 -22.04
CA ILE A 416 0.45 -28.96 -21.69
C ILE A 416 1.66 -28.38 -22.41
N LEU A 417 1.46 -27.28 -23.15
CA LEU A 417 2.54 -26.50 -23.73
C LEU A 417 3.04 -25.48 -22.71
N CYS A 418 4.32 -25.54 -22.40
CA CYS A 418 4.97 -24.70 -21.40
C CYS A 418 5.99 -23.76 -22.05
N GLY A 419 5.94 -22.47 -21.69
CA GLY A 419 6.85 -21.44 -22.20
C GLY A 419 8.21 -21.37 -21.47
N MET A 420 8.53 -22.35 -20.63
CA MET A 420 9.79 -22.41 -19.87
C MET A 420 10.97 -22.64 -20.82
N GLY A 421 12.15 -22.10 -20.48
CA GLY A 421 13.33 -22.14 -21.34
C GLY A 421 13.56 -20.89 -22.18
N ALA A 422 12.52 -20.08 -22.42
CA ALA A 422 12.66 -18.84 -23.16
C ALA A 422 13.41 -17.76 -22.36
N ASP A 423 13.20 -17.70 -21.05
CA ASP A 423 13.82 -16.70 -20.19
C ASP A 423 15.33 -16.93 -20.04
N GLU A 424 15.71 -18.19 -19.88
CA GLU A 424 17.09 -18.64 -19.73
C GLU A 424 17.91 -18.38 -20.98
N GLN A 425 17.37 -18.68 -22.17
CA GLN A 425 18.11 -18.57 -23.43
C GLN A 425 18.11 -17.15 -24.03
N LEU A 426 17.11 -16.32 -23.71
CA LEU A 426 16.88 -15.02 -24.35
C LEU A 426 16.97 -13.84 -23.37
N ALA A 427 17.70 -14.01 -22.27
CA ALA A 427 17.95 -12.96 -21.29
C ALA A 427 16.66 -12.34 -20.69
N GLY A 428 15.70 -13.18 -20.29
CA GLY A 428 14.38 -12.72 -19.82
C GLY A 428 14.31 -12.25 -18.37
N TYR A 429 15.16 -12.76 -17.48
CA TYR A 429 15.11 -12.42 -16.06
C TYR A 429 15.70 -11.05 -15.75
N SER A 430 15.15 -10.36 -14.73
CA SER A 430 15.69 -9.07 -14.27
C SER A 430 17.13 -9.16 -13.78
N ARG A 431 17.56 -10.35 -13.29
CA ARG A 431 18.94 -10.60 -12.89
C ARG A 431 19.93 -10.54 -14.04
N HIS A 432 19.51 -10.87 -15.26
CA HIS A 432 20.35 -10.76 -16.46
C HIS A 432 20.71 -9.32 -16.75
N ARG A 433 19.75 -8.41 -16.59
CA ARG A 433 20.01 -6.97 -16.69
C ARG A 433 20.95 -6.50 -15.59
N GLY A 434 20.78 -6.97 -14.36
CA GLY A 434 21.71 -6.68 -13.27
C GLY A 434 23.15 -7.09 -13.63
N LYS A 435 23.34 -8.34 -14.07
CA LYS A 435 24.64 -8.86 -14.51
C LYS A 435 25.24 -8.08 -15.68
N PHE A 436 24.42 -7.75 -16.68
CA PHE A 436 24.84 -6.91 -17.80
C PHE A 436 25.29 -5.51 -17.37
N MET A 437 24.57 -4.88 -16.44
CA MET A 437 24.93 -3.54 -15.95
C MET A 437 26.21 -3.54 -15.10
N GLU A 438 26.46 -4.63 -14.37
CA GLU A 438 27.63 -4.78 -13.52
C GLU A 438 28.88 -5.21 -14.29
N HIS A 439 28.75 -6.13 -15.26
CA HIS A 439 29.87 -6.85 -15.87
C HIS A 439 29.82 -6.87 -17.42
N GLY A 440 28.93 -6.09 -18.03
CA GLY A 440 28.79 -6.00 -19.47
C GLY A 440 28.30 -7.30 -20.14
N TRP A 441 28.65 -7.46 -21.41
CA TRP A 441 28.23 -8.61 -22.22
C TRP A 441 28.80 -9.94 -21.73
N GLU A 442 30.03 -9.93 -21.21
CA GLU A 442 30.71 -11.12 -20.71
C GLU A 442 29.97 -11.71 -19.50
N GLY A 443 29.69 -10.89 -18.48
CA GLY A 443 28.92 -11.38 -17.32
C GLY A 443 27.48 -11.77 -17.64
N LEU A 444 26.87 -11.20 -18.69
CA LEU A 444 25.57 -11.68 -19.18
C LEU A 444 25.67 -13.08 -19.82
N LEU A 445 26.69 -13.30 -20.64
CA LEU A 445 26.94 -14.59 -21.29
C LEU A 445 27.18 -15.69 -20.24
N GLU A 446 28.05 -15.44 -19.26
CA GLU A 446 28.33 -16.37 -18.17
C GLU A 446 27.05 -16.74 -17.38
N GLU A 447 26.21 -15.75 -17.06
CA GLU A 447 24.97 -15.98 -16.33
C GLU A 447 23.97 -16.83 -17.14
N ILE A 448 23.84 -16.57 -18.44
CA ILE A 448 22.96 -17.34 -19.34
C ILE A 448 23.48 -18.76 -19.52
N GLU A 449 24.78 -18.93 -19.74
CA GLU A 449 25.40 -20.25 -19.90
C GLU A 449 25.20 -21.10 -18.64
N MET A 450 25.45 -20.52 -17.46
CA MET A 450 25.18 -21.16 -16.18
C MET A 450 23.70 -21.56 -16.02
N GLU A 451 22.75 -20.72 -16.45
CA GLU A 451 21.33 -21.06 -16.42
C GLU A 451 20.96 -22.22 -17.33
N VAL A 452 21.40 -22.16 -18.59
CA VAL A 452 21.11 -23.21 -19.58
C VAL A 452 21.69 -24.54 -19.13
N ASN A 453 22.93 -24.54 -18.61
CA ASN A 453 23.60 -25.76 -18.14
C ASN A 453 22.89 -26.43 -16.95
N ARG A 454 22.16 -25.67 -16.12
CA ARG A 454 21.46 -26.21 -14.94
C ARG A 454 19.95 -26.33 -15.10
N ILE A 455 19.38 -25.95 -16.24
CA ILE A 455 17.94 -25.79 -16.41
C ILE A 455 17.17 -27.11 -16.15
N SER A 456 17.77 -28.23 -16.52
CA SER A 456 17.24 -29.58 -16.31
C SER A 456 17.02 -29.87 -14.82
N ALA A 457 18.05 -29.67 -14.00
CA ALA A 457 18.00 -29.96 -12.56
C ALA A 457 17.24 -28.89 -11.77
N ARG A 458 17.26 -27.63 -12.20
CA ARG A 458 16.71 -26.50 -11.42
C ARG A 458 15.24 -26.21 -11.70
N ASN A 459 14.85 -26.14 -12.98
CA ASN A 459 13.50 -25.72 -13.39
C ASN A 459 12.72 -26.91 -13.95
N LEU A 460 13.21 -27.53 -15.02
CA LEU A 460 12.44 -28.54 -15.77
C LEU A 460 12.11 -29.77 -14.92
N GLY A 461 13.04 -30.23 -14.06
CA GLY A 461 12.78 -31.36 -13.17
C GLY A 461 11.66 -31.09 -12.16
N ARG A 462 11.54 -29.85 -11.64
CA ARG A 462 10.41 -29.44 -10.79
C ARG A 462 9.12 -29.42 -11.60
N ASP A 463 9.17 -28.74 -12.73
CA ASP A 463 7.99 -28.43 -13.53
C ASP A 463 7.38 -29.72 -14.11
N ASP A 464 8.21 -30.67 -14.53
CA ASP A 464 7.77 -31.98 -14.99
C ASP A 464 7.07 -32.79 -13.89
N ARG A 465 7.70 -32.96 -12.70
CA ARG A 465 7.10 -33.70 -11.58
C ARG A 465 5.71 -33.15 -11.21
N ILE A 466 5.60 -31.83 -11.18
CA ILE A 466 4.38 -31.12 -10.82
C ILE A 466 3.28 -31.27 -11.87
N ILE A 467 3.63 -31.21 -13.16
CA ILE A 467 2.66 -31.34 -14.24
C ILE A 467 2.20 -32.80 -14.39
N THR A 468 3.14 -33.73 -14.30
CA THR A 468 2.92 -35.17 -14.48
C THR A 468 2.09 -35.77 -13.34
N ASP A 469 2.10 -35.19 -12.15
CA ASP A 469 1.20 -35.56 -11.02
C ASP A 469 -0.30 -35.52 -11.40
N HIS A 470 -0.67 -34.70 -12.38
CA HIS A 470 -2.03 -34.66 -12.93
C HIS A 470 -2.27 -35.60 -14.11
N GLY A 471 -1.33 -36.50 -14.41
CA GLY A 471 -1.38 -37.39 -15.56
C GLY A 471 -1.33 -36.63 -16.90
N LYS A 472 -0.56 -35.54 -16.94
CA LYS A 472 -0.38 -34.70 -18.13
C LYS A 472 1.09 -34.63 -18.53
N GLU A 473 1.33 -34.73 -19.83
CA GLU A 473 2.65 -34.59 -20.44
C GLU A 473 2.96 -33.10 -20.64
N SER A 474 4.08 -32.65 -20.09
CA SER A 474 4.61 -31.31 -20.33
C SER A 474 5.44 -31.29 -21.62
N ARG A 475 5.25 -30.28 -22.47
CA ARG A 475 6.07 -30.04 -23.66
C ARG A 475 6.64 -28.63 -23.61
N PHE A 476 7.94 -28.52 -23.88
CA PHE A 476 8.71 -27.28 -23.76
C PHE A 476 9.27 -26.86 -25.13
N PRO A 477 8.49 -26.16 -25.99
CA PRO A 477 8.94 -25.81 -27.33
C PRO A 477 10.26 -25.02 -27.39
N PHE A 478 10.56 -24.23 -26.35
CA PHE A 478 11.83 -23.48 -26.29
C PHE A 478 13.04 -24.36 -25.96
N ILE A 479 12.84 -25.59 -25.50
CA ILE A 479 13.90 -26.56 -25.18
C ILE A 479 14.02 -27.63 -26.28
N ASP A 480 13.27 -27.49 -27.38
CA ASP A 480 13.49 -28.29 -28.58
C ASP A 480 14.95 -28.17 -29.05
N GLU A 481 15.58 -29.29 -29.37
CA GLU A 481 17.00 -29.35 -29.71
C GLU A 481 17.36 -28.42 -30.87
N ASN A 482 16.48 -28.27 -31.86
CA ASN A 482 16.74 -27.38 -32.99
C ASN A 482 16.66 -25.91 -32.58
N VAL A 483 15.71 -25.56 -31.71
CA VAL A 483 15.57 -24.21 -31.16
C VAL A 483 16.79 -23.85 -30.31
N VAL A 484 17.19 -24.75 -29.41
CA VAL A 484 18.38 -24.56 -28.56
C VAL A 484 19.64 -24.41 -29.41
N ASN A 485 19.87 -25.33 -30.37
CA ASN A 485 21.03 -25.29 -31.27
C ASN A 485 21.07 -24.00 -32.09
N TYR A 486 19.92 -23.52 -32.57
CA TYR A 486 19.83 -22.25 -33.27
C TYR A 486 20.18 -21.07 -32.36
N LEU A 487 19.58 -20.98 -31.17
CA LEU A 487 19.80 -19.86 -30.24
C LEU A 487 21.23 -19.83 -29.67
N GLN A 488 21.87 -20.98 -29.49
CA GLN A 488 23.26 -21.08 -29.03
C GLN A 488 24.25 -20.52 -30.06
N LYS A 489 23.98 -20.68 -31.36
CA LYS A 489 24.82 -20.13 -32.44
C LYS A 489 24.71 -18.63 -32.63
N LEU A 490 23.67 -18.00 -32.07
CA LEU A 490 23.46 -16.57 -32.19
C LEU A 490 24.28 -15.78 -31.15
N PRO A 491 24.99 -14.72 -31.58
CA PRO A 491 25.51 -13.71 -30.68
C PRO A 491 24.43 -13.17 -29.72
N ILE A 492 24.79 -12.94 -28.45
CA ILE A 492 23.84 -12.51 -27.41
C ILE A 492 23.15 -11.19 -27.72
N GLN A 493 23.82 -10.30 -28.45
CA GLN A 493 23.33 -9.00 -28.87
C GLN A 493 22.10 -9.11 -29.79
N TYR A 494 21.98 -10.20 -30.56
CA TYR A 494 20.79 -10.45 -31.36
C TYR A 494 19.64 -11.03 -30.54
N LYS A 495 19.94 -11.67 -29.41
CA LYS A 495 18.94 -12.28 -28.52
C LYS A 495 18.32 -11.25 -27.57
N ALA A 496 19.13 -10.32 -27.06
CA ALA A 496 18.70 -9.26 -26.16
C ALA A 496 19.59 -8.01 -26.26
N ASP A 497 18.98 -6.84 -26.03
CA ASP A 497 19.69 -5.57 -25.86
C ASP A 497 19.31 -4.95 -24.51
N LEU A 498 20.07 -5.28 -23.48
CA LEU A 498 19.77 -4.85 -22.11
C LEU A 498 20.21 -3.41 -21.82
N SER A 499 20.70 -2.66 -22.82
CA SER A 499 20.84 -1.20 -22.73
C SER A 499 19.50 -0.49 -22.89
N LEU A 500 18.56 -1.10 -23.63
CA LEU A 500 17.22 -0.57 -23.85
C LEU A 500 16.35 -0.63 -22.59
N PRO A 501 15.30 0.20 -22.48
CA PRO A 501 14.39 0.18 -21.35
C PRO A 501 13.80 -1.20 -21.04
N ARG A 502 13.41 -1.38 -19.77
CA ARG A 502 12.78 -2.62 -19.30
C ARG A 502 11.49 -2.89 -20.07
N GLY A 503 11.34 -4.12 -20.56
CA GLY A 503 10.19 -4.53 -21.38
C GLY A 503 10.42 -4.35 -22.88
N VAL A 504 11.56 -3.79 -23.29
CA VAL A 504 11.97 -3.67 -24.70
C VAL A 504 13.15 -4.58 -24.97
N GLY A 505 14.22 -4.42 -24.19
CA GLY A 505 15.50 -5.09 -24.41
C GLY A 505 15.55 -6.58 -24.12
N GLU A 506 14.83 -7.04 -23.10
CA GLU A 506 14.79 -8.45 -22.71
C GLU A 506 14.07 -9.28 -23.78
N LYS A 507 14.63 -10.42 -24.19
CA LYS A 507 14.06 -11.30 -25.23
C LYS A 507 13.80 -10.60 -26.57
N LEU A 508 14.66 -9.67 -26.96
CA LEU A 508 14.49 -8.85 -28.16
C LEU A 508 14.15 -9.70 -29.39
N LEU A 509 14.86 -10.80 -29.63
CA LEU A 509 14.58 -11.69 -30.75
C LEU A 509 13.15 -12.26 -30.73
N LEU A 510 12.67 -12.69 -29.56
CA LEU A 510 11.32 -13.22 -29.41
C LEU A 510 10.26 -12.13 -29.59
N ARG A 511 10.53 -10.91 -29.15
CA ARG A 511 9.62 -9.76 -29.36
C ARG A 511 9.50 -9.42 -30.83
N LEU A 512 10.61 -9.39 -31.56
CA LEU A 512 10.62 -9.17 -33.01
C LEU A 512 9.86 -10.28 -33.75
N CYS A 513 10.05 -11.54 -33.33
CA CYS A 513 9.29 -12.66 -33.87
C CYS A 513 7.78 -12.52 -33.61
N ALA A 514 7.39 -12.17 -32.38
CA ALA A 514 6.00 -11.92 -32.01
C ALA A 514 5.38 -10.78 -32.84
N MET A 515 6.10 -9.67 -33.04
CA MET A 515 5.66 -8.58 -33.92
C MET A 515 5.44 -9.05 -35.36
N LYS A 516 6.36 -9.86 -35.91
CA LYS A 516 6.25 -10.42 -37.25
C LYS A 516 5.04 -11.35 -37.40
N LEU A 517 4.64 -12.02 -36.32
CA LEU A 517 3.45 -12.88 -36.25
C LEU A 517 2.14 -12.11 -35.98
N GLY A 518 2.19 -10.77 -35.89
CA GLY A 518 1.01 -9.94 -35.62
C GLY A 518 0.67 -9.77 -34.13
N LEU A 519 1.48 -10.33 -33.22
CA LEU A 519 1.30 -10.22 -31.77
C LEU A 519 1.88 -8.90 -31.23
N VAL A 520 1.45 -7.77 -31.79
CA VAL A 520 2.02 -6.44 -31.53
C VAL A 520 1.95 -6.05 -30.05
N LYS A 521 0.79 -6.25 -29.41
CA LYS A 521 0.59 -5.94 -27.98
C LYS A 521 1.39 -6.87 -27.09
N THR A 522 1.41 -8.17 -27.39
CA THR A 522 2.16 -9.15 -26.59
C THR A 522 3.66 -8.88 -26.63
N ALA A 523 4.16 -8.44 -27.79
CA ALA A 523 5.58 -8.15 -27.97
C ALA A 523 6.10 -7.00 -27.11
N THR A 524 5.24 -6.11 -26.60
CA THR A 524 5.64 -4.96 -25.77
C THR A 524 5.49 -5.23 -24.27
N PHE A 525 4.84 -6.32 -23.86
CA PHE A 525 4.62 -6.56 -22.44
C PHE A 525 5.92 -6.90 -21.69
N PRO A 526 6.18 -6.26 -20.53
CA PRO A 526 7.31 -6.62 -19.69
C PRO A 526 7.07 -8.00 -19.06
N LYS A 527 8.14 -8.77 -18.86
CA LYS A 527 8.07 -10.08 -18.22
C LYS A 527 7.43 -9.96 -16.83
N ARG A 528 6.43 -10.80 -16.57
CA ARG A 528 5.90 -11.07 -15.23
C ARG A 528 5.99 -12.57 -14.97
N ALA A 529 6.70 -12.97 -13.92
CA ALA A 529 6.82 -14.38 -13.55
C ALA A 529 5.49 -14.91 -12.96
N ILE A 530 5.24 -16.21 -13.08
CA ILE A 530 3.95 -16.82 -12.75
C ILE A 530 3.57 -16.63 -11.28
N GLN A 531 4.52 -16.66 -10.35
CA GLN A 531 4.29 -16.43 -8.93
C GLN A 531 3.81 -15.00 -8.61
N PHE A 532 4.21 -14.03 -9.44
CA PHE A 532 3.72 -12.65 -9.32
C PHE A 532 2.40 -12.45 -10.06
N GLY A 533 2.23 -13.11 -11.21
CA GLY A 533 0.99 -13.05 -12.01
C GLY A 533 -0.19 -13.75 -11.34
N SER A 534 0.05 -14.88 -10.67
CA SER A 534 -0.94 -15.60 -9.87
C SER A 534 -1.25 -14.92 -8.53
N ARG A 535 -0.40 -13.98 -8.10
CA ARG A 535 -0.39 -13.34 -6.78
C ARG A 535 -0.07 -14.28 -5.60
N ILE A 536 0.34 -15.52 -5.85
CA ILE A 536 0.72 -16.46 -4.78
C ILE A 536 1.84 -15.89 -3.88
N ALA A 537 2.84 -15.24 -4.48
CA ALA A 537 3.94 -14.61 -3.74
C ALA A 537 3.48 -13.47 -2.81
N LYS A 538 2.30 -12.86 -3.05
CA LYS A 538 1.72 -11.83 -2.16
C LYS A 538 0.99 -12.41 -0.95
N THR A 539 0.57 -13.67 -1.04
CA THR A 539 -0.08 -14.37 0.08
C THR A 539 0.92 -14.85 1.13
N GLU A 540 2.22 -14.70 0.85
CA GLU A 540 3.33 -15.18 1.66
C GLU A 540 4.02 -14.03 2.43
N ASN A 541 4.97 -14.37 3.30
CA ASN A 541 5.62 -13.39 4.15
C ASN A 541 6.52 -12.45 3.33
N ASN A 542 6.17 -11.15 3.29
CA ASN A 542 6.90 -10.11 2.55
C ASN A 542 8.38 -9.94 2.95
N LYS A 543 8.83 -10.55 4.06
CA LYS A 543 10.23 -10.52 4.50
C LYS A 543 11.10 -11.61 3.88
N GLU A 544 10.50 -12.65 3.29
CA GLU A 544 11.24 -13.75 2.69
C GLU A 544 11.71 -13.38 1.27
N LYS A 545 12.96 -13.73 0.95
CA LYS A 545 13.49 -13.66 -0.41
C LYS A 545 13.22 -14.99 -1.11
N GLY A 546 13.09 -14.94 -2.44
CA GLY A 546 12.85 -16.16 -3.24
C GLY A 546 13.94 -17.23 -3.10
N SER A 547 15.18 -16.81 -2.80
CA SER A 547 16.32 -17.71 -2.56
C SER A 547 16.35 -18.34 -1.16
N ASP A 548 15.55 -17.83 -0.23
CA ASP A 548 15.56 -18.30 1.15
C ASP A 548 14.96 -19.71 1.23
N LYS A 549 15.42 -20.49 2.20
CA LYS A 549 14.83 -21.79 2.52
C LYS A 549 13.37 -21.58 2.97
N CYS A 550 12.46 -22.26 2.29
CA CYS A 550 11.04 -22.17 2.54
C CYS A 550 10.66 -22.98 3.77
N GLN A 551 10.31 -22.31 4.86
CA GLN A 551 9.86 -22.98 6.09
C GLN A 551 8.54 -23.76 5.92
N ARG A 552 7.86 -23.57 4.78
CA ARG A 552 6.59 -24.25 4.45
C ARG A 552 6.81 -25.61 3.82
N LEU A 553 8.00 -25.85 3.28
CA LEU A 553 8.40 -27.13 2.70
C LEU A 553 9.12 -27.92 3.80
N ASN A 554 8.36 -28.70 4.57
CA ASN A 554 8.91 -29.58 5.60
C ASN A 554 8.89 -31.00 5.08
N THR A 555 9.87 -31.32 4.23
CA THR A 555 10.13 -32.71 3.85
C THR A 555 10.80 -33.41 5.03
N LYS A 556 9.99 -34.08 5.85
CA LYS A 556 10.48 -35.13 6.75
C LYS A 556 10.83 -36.38 5.97
#